data_AF-A0AAQ3P6W8-F1
#
_entry.id   AF-A0AAQ3P6W8-F1
#
_cell.length_a   1.000
_cell.length_b   1.000
_cell.length_c   1.000
_cell.angle_alpha   90.00
_cell.angle_beta   90.00
_cell.angle_gamma   90.00
#
_symmetry.space_group_name_H-M   'P 1'
#
loop_
_entity.id
_entity.type
_entity.pdbx_description
1 polymer ?
#
loop_
_entity_poly.entity_id
_entity_poly.type
_entity_poly.pdbx_seq_one_letter_code
_entity_poly.pdbx_strand_id
1 'polypeptide(L)'
;MSVVCEIRFSFSWILDQLPKLCPINRSTDLNVLKEKFEVPSPNNPTGKSDLPGIYVFVSTADPEKELPLVTANTILSILATNYPIEKLSCYVSDDGGALLTFGAMTEAANFANVWVPFCRKHNIEPRNPESYFNLKRDPYKNKVKLDFVKDRRRVKREYYEFKVMINGLPNSR
;
A
#
# COMPACT_ATOMS: atom_id res chain seq x y z
N MET A 1 -21.81 -47.05 -4.95
CA MET A 1 -21.60 -45.59 -4.76
C MET A 1 -20.38 -45.25 -3.91
N SER A 2 -20.16 -45.88 -2.74
CA SER A 2 -19.01 -45.58 -1.85
C SER A 2 -17.62 -45.73 -2.51
N VAL A 3 -17.34 -46.83 -3.21
CA VAL A 3 -16.01 -47.06 -3.85
C VAL A 3 -15.67 -46.03 -4.93
N VAL A 4 -16.68 -45.56 -5.67
CA VAL A 4 -16.47 -44.52 -6.70
C VAL A 4 -16.09 -43.18 -6.08
N CYS A 5 -16.64 -42.85 -4.91
CA CYS A 5 -16.23 -41.68 -4.16
C CYS A 5 -14.78 -41.79 -3.69
N GLU A 6 -14.37 -42.93 -3.12
CA GLU A 6 -13.00 -43.15 -2.63
C GLU A 6 -11.94 -43.06 -3.73
N ILE A 7 -12.22 -43.59 -4.93
CA ILE A 7 -11.31 -43.48 -6.07
C ILE A 7 -11.16 -42.01 -6.51
N ARG A 8 -12.27 -41.25 -6.54
CA ARG A 8 -12.23 -39.81 -6.86
C ARG A 8 -11.45 -39.02 -5.82
N PHE A 9 -11.66 -39.31 -4.53
CA PHE A 9 -10.91 -38.66 -3.45
C PHE A 9 -9.43 -39.00 -3.50
N SER A 10 -9.07 -40.26 -3.69
CA SER A 10 -7.67 -40.71 -3.79
C SER A 10 -6.98 -40.05 -4.98
N PHE A 11 -7.64 -40.01 -6.14
CA PHE A 11 -7.10 -39.34 -7.33
C PHE A 11 -6.94 -37.83 -7.12
N SER A 12 -7.95 -37.17 -6.53
CA SER A 12 -7.88 -35.75 -6.19
C SER A 12 -6.76 -35.45 -5.18
N TRP A 13 -6.54 -36.34 -4.21
CA TRP A 13 -5.47 -36.18 -3.23
C TRP A 13 -4.10 -36.33 -3.86
N ILE A 14 -3.90 -37.33 -4.73
CA ILE A 14 -2.64 -37.50 -5.47
C ILE A 14 -2.36 -36.25 -6.31
N LEU A 15 -3.35 -35.75 -7.05
CA LEU A 15 -3.21 -34.52 -7.84
C LEU A 15 -2.90 -33.28 -6.99
N ASP A 16 -3.41 -33.21 -5.75
CA ASP A 16 -3.10 -32.12 -4.81
C ASP A 16 -1.70 -32.24 -4.17
N GLN A 17 -1.16 -33.45 -4.01
CA GLN A 17 0.19 -33.66 -3.48
C GLN A 17 1.28 -33.40 -4.53
N LEU A 18 1.03 -33.68 -5.82
CA LEU A 18 2.03 -33.55 -6.88
C LEU A 18 2.69 -32.16 -6.97
N PRO A 19 1.96 -31.02 -6.89
CA PRO A 19 2.57 -29.69 -6.91
C PRO A 19 3.45 -29.36 -5.71
N LYS A 20 3.28 -30.08 -4.58
CA LYS A 20 3.98 -29.80 -3.31
C LYS A 20 5.36 -30.47 -3.24
N LEU A 21 5.68 -31.37 -4.17
CA LEU A 21 6.92 -32.15 -4.16
C LEU A 21 8.19 -31.31 -4.39
N CYS A 22 8.08 -30.18 -5.09
CA CYS A 22 9.23 -29.33 -5.43
C CYS A 22 9.05 -27.90 -4.92
N PRO A 23 9.17 -27.66 -3.60
CA PRO A 23 9.08 -26.31 -3.06
C PRO A 23 10.28 -25.47 -3.53
N ILE A 24 10.01 -24.26 -4.03
CA ILE A 24 11.03 -23.31 -4.49
C ILE A 24 11.09 -22.13 -3.52
N ASN A 25 12.25 -21.94 -2.88
CA ASN A 25 12.53 -20.76 -2.05
C ASN A 25 13.18 -19.66 -2.90
N ARG A 26 12.74 -18.42 -2.72
CA ARG A 26 13.31 -17.23 -3.39
C ARG A 26 13.67 -16.17 -2.36
N SER A 27 14.83 -15.54 -2.53
CA SER A 27 15.29 -14.39 -1.76
C SER A 27 15.62 -13.24 -2.70
N THR A 28 15.40 -12.01 -2.26
CA THR A 28 15.69 -10.80 -3.04
C THR A 28 16.75 -9.96 -2.34
N ASP A 29 17.71 -9.44 -3.11
CA ASP A 29 18.71 -8.49 -2.62
C ASP A 29 18.44 -7.11 -3.23
N LEU A 30 18.00 -6.18 -2.39
CA LEU A 30 17.67 -4.83 -2.80
C LEU A 30 18.91 -3.97 -3.05
N ASN A 31 20.06 -4.31 -2.46
CA ASN A 31 21.29 -3.53 -2.64
C ASN A 31 21.81 -3.71 -4.06
N VAL A 32 21.84 -4.95 -4.55
CA VAL A 32 22.23 -5.27 -5.94
C VAL A 32 21.29 -4.62 -6.94
N LEU A 33 19.98 -4.60 -6.66
CA LEU A 33 19.00 -3.93 -7.52
C LEU A 33 19.28 -2.42 -7.60
N LYS A 34 19.53 -1.80 -6.45
CA LYS A 34 19.83 -0.37 -6.36
C LYS A 34 21.13 -0.02 -7.08
N GLU A 35 22.20 -0.77 -6.86
CA GLU A 35 23.48 -0.58 -7.53
C GLU A 35 23.37 -0.66 -9.05
N LYS A 36 22.54 -1.59 -9.54
CA LYS A 36 22.40 -1.81 -10.98
C LYS A 36 21.51 -0.77 -11.68
N PHE A 37 20.45 -0.30 -11.03
CA PHE A 37 19.40 0.50 -11.68
C PHE A 37 19.21 1.91 -11.15
N GLU A 38 19.78 2.27 -9.99
CA GLU A 38 19.63 3.62 -9.41
C GLU A 38 20.95 4.38 -9.27
N VAL A 39 22.11 3.70 -9.29
CA VAL A 39 23.42 4.33 -9.13
C VAL A 39 23.98 4.75 -10.50
N PRO A 40 24.63 5.93 -10.62
CA PRO A 40 25.35 6.31 -11.83
C PRO A 40 26.37 5.24 -12.22
N SER A 41 26.21 4.70 -13.42
CA SER A 41 27.05 3.64 -13.98
C SER A 41 27.56 4.12 -15.34
N PRO A 42 28.68 3.59 -15.88
CA PRO A 42 29.12 3.92 -17.25
C PRO A 42 28.02 3.77 -18.31
N ASN A 43 27.02 2.90 -18.07
CA ASN A 43 25.87 2.71 -18.96
C ASN A 43 24.70 3.70 -18.72
N ASN A 44 24.68 4.40 -17.57
CA ASN A 44 23.69 5.42 -17.25
C ASN A 44 24.38 6.65 -16.62
N PRO A 45 24.86 7.59 -17.47
CA PRO A 45 25.58 8.77 -17.01
C PRO A 45 24.67 9.81 -16.35
N THR A 46 23.34 9.70 -16.52
CA THR A 46 22.38 10.69 -15.98
C THR A 46 22.00 10.44 -14.52
N GLY A 47 22.31 9.26 -13.97
CA GLY A 47 21.95 8.87 -12.61
C GLY A 47 20.44 8.81 -12.36
N LYS A 48 19.63 8.87 -13.42
CA LYS A 48 18.19 8.65 -13.32
C LYS A 48 17.96 7.18 -13.05
N SER A 49 17.01 6.88 -12.17
CA SER A 49 16.58 5.49 -11.99
C SER A 49 16.20 4.89 -13.35
N ASP A 50 16.62 3.66 -13.65
CA ASP A 50 16.25 2.86 -14.83
C ASP A 50 15.17 1.82 -14.52
N LEU A 51 14.55 1.91 -13.34
CA LEU A 51 13.44 1.03 -12.95
C LEU A 51 12.23 1.16 -13.90
N PRO A 52 11.40 0.11 -14.08
CA PRO A 52 10.21 0.21 -14.91
C PRO A 52 9.14 1.14 -14.29
N GLY A 53 8.23 1.68 -15.11
CA GLY A 53 7.00 2.28 -14.60
C GLY A 53 6.13 1.21 -13.94
N ILE A 54 5.54 1.52 -12.78
CA ILE A 54 4.62 0.64 -12.06
C ILE A 54 3.26 1.35 -11.95
N TYR A 55 2.25 0.62 -12.40
CA TYR A 55 0.85 1.01 -12.31
C TYR A 55 0.14 0.14 -11.28
N VAL A 56 -0.38 0.76 -10.24
CA VAL A 56 -1.16 0.07 -9.21
C VAL A 56 -2.63 0.39 -9.43
N PHE A 57 -3.45 -0.64 -9.58
CA PHE A 57 -4.88 -0.50 -9.79
C PHE A 57 -5.63 -0.88 -8.52
N VAL A 58 -6.54 -0.03 -8.08
CA VAL A 58 -7.41 -0.24 -6.92
C VAL A 58 -8.85 -0.21 -7.42
N SER A 59 -9.53 -1.34 -7.40
CA SER A 59 -10.96 -1.44 -7.72
C SER A 59 -11.79 -1.40 -6.45
N THR A 60 -12.86 -0.61 -6.45
CA THR A 60 -13.89 -0.61 -5.42
C THR A 60 -15.26 -0.69 -6.08
N ALA A 61 -16.21 -1.38 -5.46
CA ALA A 61 -17.51 -1.66 -6.07
C ALA A 61 -18.69 -1.02 -5.34
N ASP A 62 -18.61 -0.91 -4.01
CA ASP A 62 -19.74 -0.45 -3.20
C ASP A 62 -19.21 0.19 -1.91
N PRO A 63 -19.40 1.51 -1.71
CA PRO A 63 -18.87 2.21 -0.55
C PRO A 63 -19.54 1.81 0.77
N GLU A 64 -20.72 1.17 0.75
CA GLU A 64 -21.35 0.68 1.97
C GLU A 64 -20.71 -0.62 2.47
N LYS A 65 -20.30 -1.49 1.53
CA LYS A 65 -19.59 -2.75 1.84
C LYS A 65 -18.10 -2.52 2.04
N GLU A 66 -17.52 -1.61 1.27
CA GLU A 66 -16.10 -1.26 1.27
C GLU A 66 -15.95 0.17 1.79
N LEU A 67 -15.72 0.31 3.10
CA LEU A 67 -15.62 1.62 3.72
C LEU A 67 -14.60 2.52 2.99
N PRO A 68 -14.99 3.73 2.52
CA PRO A 68 -14.11 4.62 1.76
C PRO A 68 -12.82 4.98 2.49
N LEU A 69 -12.86 5.00 3.82
CA LEU A 69 -11.67 5.20 4.67
C LEU A 69 -10.61 4.10 4.47
N VAL A 70 -11.02 2.85 4.32
CA VAL A 70 -10.10 1.72 4.11
C VAL A 70 -9.46 1.82 2.73
N THR A 71 -10.25 2.15 1.71
CA THR A 71 -9.77 2.39 0.34
C THR A 71 -8.77 3.56 0.31
N ALA A 72 -9.11 4.68 0.96
CA ALA A 72 -8.23 5.84 1.07
C ALA A 72 -6.90 5.51 1.78
N ASN A 73 -6.95 4.76 2.88
CA ASN A 73 -5.75 4.33 3.59
C ASN A 73 -4.85 3.41 2.75
N THR A 74 -5.45 2.60 1.88
CA THR A 74 -4.73 1.73 0.94
C THR A 74 -4.03 2.56 -0.12
N ILE A 75 -4.72 3.55 -0.71
CA ILE A 75 -4.15 4.48 -1.70
C ILE A 75 -3.01 5.30 -1.08
N LEU A 76 -3.20 5.84 0.13
CA LEU A 76 -2.15 6.56 0.86
C LEU A 76 -0.91 5.69 1.10
N SER A 77 -1.11 4.39 1.39
CA SER A 77 -0.02 3.44 1.53
C SER A 77 0.71 3.21 0.20
N ILE A 78 -0.02 3.10 -0.92
CA ILE A 78 0.54 2.94 -2.27
C ILE A 78 1.37 4.18 -2.64
N LEU A 79 0.81 5.39 -2.50
CA LEU A 79 1.48 6.65 -2.83
C LEU A 79 2.73 6.89 -1.97
N ALA A 80 2.74 6.38 -0.73
CA ALA A 80 3.86 6.50 0.19
C ALA A 80 4.94 5.41 0.00
N THR A 81 4.85 4.54 -1.02
CA THR A 81 5.86 3.53 -1.30
C THR A 81 7.22 4.14 -1.67
N ASN A 82 8.29 3.37 -1.43
CA ASN A 82 9.65 3.76 -1.74
C ASN A 82 9.98 3.44 -3.20
N TYR A 83 9.42 4.22 -4.11
CA TYR A 83 9.64 4.12 -5.56
C TYR A 83 9.81 5.52 -6.16
N PRO A 84 10.52 5.68 -7.29
CA PRO A 84 10.61 6.96 -7.98
C PRO A 84 9.22 7.52 -8.32
N ILE A 85 9.01 8.79 -7.97
CA ILE A 85 7.70 9.48 -8.09
C ILE A 85 7.19 9.47 -9.54
N GLU A 86 8.10 9.68 -10.48
CA GLU A 86 7.82 9.74 -11.92
C GLU A 86 7.35 8.40 -12.50
N LYS A 87 7.55 7.31 -11.75
CA LYS A 87 7.32 5.94 -12.23
C LYS A 87 6.21 5.22 -11.52
N LEU A 88 5.77 5.71 -10.37
CA LEU A 88 4.65 5.14 -9.65
C LEU A 88 3.37 5.89 -10.03
N SER A 89 2.36 5.17 -10.48
CA SER A 89 1.04 5.73 -10.74
C SER A 89 -0.03 4.83 -10.13
N CYS A 90 -1.00 5.45 -9.46
CA CYS A 90 -2.11 4.76 -8.81
C CYS A 90 -3.40 5.11 -9.55
N TYR A 91 -4.13 4.10 -9.97
CA TYR A 91 -5.44 4.21 -10.62
C TYR A 91 -6.50 3.65 -9.69
N VAL A 92 -7.61 4.36 -9.58
CA VAL A 92 -8.77 3.95 -8.79
C VAL A 92 -9.94 3.77 -9.75
N SER A 93 -10.54 2.60 -9.74
CA SER A 93 -11.77 2.28 -10.46
C SER A 93 -12.88 2.09 -9.45
N ASP A 94 -13.94 2.88 -9.58
CA ASP A 94 -15.13 2.76 -8.76
C ASP A 94 -16.27 2.25 -9.66
N ASP A 95 -16.59 0.96 -9.52
CA ASP A 95 -17.67 0.32 -10.28
C ASP A 95 -19.05 0.74 -9.74
N GLY A 96 -19.12 1.23 -8.49
CA GLY A 96 -20.33 1.74 -7.87
C GLY A 96 -20.66 3.18 -8.28
N GLY A 97 -19.69 3.91 -8.84
CA GLY A 97 -19.85 5.29 -9.31
C GLY A 97 -20.35 6.26 -8.23
N ALA A 98 -20.01 6.00 -6.96
CA ALA A 98 -20.62 6.72 -5.85
C ALA A 98 -19.90 8.05 -5.57
N LEU A 99 -20.68 9.12 -5.41
CA LEU A 99 -20.12 10.45 -5.08
C LEU A 99 -19.35 10.44 -3.75
N LEU A 100 -19.75 9.56 -2.82
CA LEU A 100 -19.07 9.34 -1.54
C LEU A 100 -17.61 8.88 -1.74
N THR A 101 -17.37 7.93 -2.65
CA THR A 101 -16.01 7.47 -2.99
C THR A 101 -15.20 8.62 -3.55
N PHE A 102 -15.76 9.38 -4.49
CA PHE A 102 -15.09 10.53 -5.10
C PHE A 102 -14.69 11.60 -4.06
N GLY A 103 -15.61 11.95 -3.14
CA GLY A 103 -15.33 12.88 -2.04
C GLY A 103 -14.23 12.37 -1.12
N ALA A 104 -14.28 11.08 -0.75
CA ALA A 104 -13.25 10.45 0.08
C ALA A 104 -11.87 10.44 -0.61
N MET A 105 -11.81 10.21 -1.92
CA MET A 105 -10.56 10.25 -2.68
C MET A 105 -9.98 11.67 -2.78
N THR A 106 -10.85 12.68 -2.90
CA THR A 106 -10.42 14.09 -2.90
C THR A 106 -9.76 14.46 -1.57
N GLU A 107 -10.39 14.09 -0.45
CA GLU A 107 -9.81 14.30 0.88
C GLU A 107 -8.52 13.48 1.09
N ALA A 108 -8.47 12.26 0.56
CA ALA A 108 -7.27 11.43 0.61
C ALA A 108 -6.11 12.07 -0.16
N ALA A 109 -6.37 12.68 -1.32
CA ALA A 109 -5.37 13.39 -2.09
C ALA A 109 -4.82 14.62 -1.32
N ASN A 110 -5.69 15.37 -0.63
CA ASN A 110 -5.27 16.47 0.23
C ASN A 110 -4.35 15.99 1.36
N PHE A 111 -4.75 14.92 2.07
CA PHE A 111 -3.94 14.36 3.14
C PHE A 111 -2.64 13.72 2.64
N ALA A 112 -2.62 13.16 1.43
CA ALA A 112 -1.43 12.58 0.82
C ALA A 112 -0.27 13.59 0.72
N ASN A 113 -0.56 14.87 0.49
CA ASN A 113 0.44 15.93 0.43
C ASN A 113 1.24 16.09 1.73
N VAL A 114 0.67 15.68 2.86
CA VAL A 114 1.35 15.72 4.16
C VAL A 114 1.87 14.35 4.57
N TRP A 115 1.09 13.30 4.32
CA TRP A 115 1.46 11.92 4.65
C TRP A 115 2.66 11.41 3.87
N VAL A 116 2.70 11.59 2.54
CA VAL A 116 3.75 11.03 1.68
C VAL A 116 5.13 11.62 2.02
N PRO A 117 5.31 12.95 2.16
CA PRO A 117 6.59 13.51 2.59
C PRO A 117 7.00 13.06 3.98
N PHE A 118 6.05 12.94 4.94
CA PHE A 118 6.34 12.44 6.28
C PHE A 118 6.86 11.00 6.25
N CYS A 119 6.19 10.11 5.50
CA CYS A 119 6.58 8.71 5.34
C CYS A 119 7.99 8.56 4.75
N ARG A 120 8.32 9.34 3.72
CA ARG A 120 9.64 9.32 3.07
C ARG A 120 10.71 9.97 3.93
N LYS A 121 10.43 11.11 4.57
CA LYS A 121 11.39 11.79 5.45
C LYS A 121 11.81 10.89 6.61
N HIS A 122 10.88 10.17 7.22
CA HIS A 122 11.12 9.46 8.49
C HIS A 122 11.17 7.93 8.37
N ASN A 123 11.14 7.39 7.14
CA ASN A 123 11.06 5.95 6.84
C ASN A 123 10.06 5.24 7.76
N ILE A 124 8.79 5.63 7.61
CA ILE A 124 7.69 5.15 8.44
C ILE A 124 7.25 3.77 7.96
N GLU A 125 7.06 2.84 8.87
CA GLU A 125 6.51 1.51 8.58
C GLU A 125 5.54 1.10 9.69
N PRO A 126 4.34 0.61 9.36
CA PRO A 126 3.73 0.45 8.03
C PRO A 126 3.33 1.80 7.39
N ARG A 127 3.13 1.81 6.07
CA ARG A 127 2.78 3.01 5.27
C ARG A 127 1.30 3.35 5.27
N ASN A 128 0.45 2.43 5.76
CA ASN A 128 -0.96 2.70 6.02
C ASN A 128 -1.09 3.52 7.32
N PRO A 129 -1.70 4.72 7.29
CA PRO A 129 -1.74 5.60 8.46
C PRO A 129 -2.62 5.05 9.60
N GLU A 130 -3.78 4.44 9.31
CA GLU A 130 -4.61 3.79 10.34
C GLU A 130 -3.82 2.69 11.05
N SER A 131 -3.16 1.81 10.29
CA SER A 131 -2.33 0.75 10.86
C SER A 131 -1.14 1.33 11.64
N TYR A 132 -0.50 2.39 11.13
CA TYR A 132 0.63 3.02 11.78
C TYR A 132 0.26 3.64 13.14
N PHE A 133 -0.83 4.40 13.20
CA PHE A 133 -1.24 5.07 14.44
C PHE A 133 -1.88 4.13 15.46
N ASN A 134 -2.40 2.97 15.03
CA ASN A 134 -2.96 1.94 15.91
C ASN A 134 -1.92 0.95 16.46
N LEU A 135 -0.65 1.02 16.04
CA LEU A 135 0.41 0.18 16.58
C LEU A 135 0.64 0.46 18.07
N LYS A 136 0.50 -0.58 18.89
CA LYS A 136 0.86 -0.59 20.32
C LYS A 136 2.37 -0.78 20.54
N ARG A 137 3.19 -0.07 19.78
CA ARG A 137 4.66 -0.09 19.89
C ARG A 137 5.16 1.31 20.16
N ASP A 138 6.35 1.42 20.76
CA ASP A 138 6.99 2.72 20.93
C ASP A 138 7.34 3.33 19.56
N PRO A 139 6.70 4.43 19.16
CA PRO A 139 6.92 5.04 17.85
C PRO A 139 8.26 5.79 17.76
N TYR A 140 8.94 6.02 18.89
CA TYR A 140 10.20 6.77 18.94
C TYR A 140 11.44 5.86 18.90
N LYS A 141 11.24 4.54 19.04
CA LYS A 141 12.33 3.56 18.99
C LYS A 141 13.05 3.64 17.63
N ASN A 142 14.38 3.76 17.68
CA ASN A 142 15.27 3.89 16.52
C ASN A 142 15.03 5.14 15.64
N LYS A 143 14.34 6.17 16.14
CA LYS A 143 14.15 7.43 15.41
C LYS A 143 15.18 8.46 15.86
N VAL A 144 16.08 8.81 14.94
CA VAL A 144 17.25 9.68 15.20
C VAL A 144 16.95 11.15 14.92
N LYS A 145 15.92 11.45 14.10
CA LYS A 145 15.62 12.81 13.66
C LYS A 145 14.93 13.62 14.76
N LEU A 146 15.50 14.79 15.10
CA LEU A 146 14.99 15.68 16.15
C LEU A 146 13.57 16.20 15.85
N ASP A 147 13.26 16.49 14.59
CA ASP A 147 11.94 16.98 14.18
C ASP A 147 10.83 15.92 14.26
N PHE A 148 11.17 14.63 14.40
CA PHE A 148 10.22 13.53 14.27
C PHE A 148 9.03 13.66 15.23
N VAL A 149 9.28 14.08 16.48
CA VAL A 149 8.23 14.22 17.49
C VAL A 149 7.22 15.30 17.09
N LYS A 150 7.71 16.45 16.59
CA LYS A 150 6.88 17.57 16.15
C LYS A 150 6.08 17.20 14.90
N ASP A 151 6.77 16.66 13.89
CA ASP A 151 6.16 16.22 12.63
C ASP A 151 5.08 15.16 12.89
N ARG A 152 5.38 14.12 13.68
CA ARG A 152 4.44 13.05 14.01
C ARG A 152 3.19 13.58 14.73
N ARG A 153 3.34 14.50 15.68
CA ARG A 153 2.19 15.11 16.38
C ARG A 153 1.29 15.91 15.45
N ARG A 154 1.88 16.65 14.51
CA ARG A 154 1.15 17.39 13.48
C ARG A 154 0.39 16.43 12.56
N VAL A 155 1.09 15.47 11.97
CA VAL A 155 0.50 14.49 11.03
C VAL A 155 -0.59 13.65 11.72
N LYS A 156 -0.41 13.29 12.99
CA LYS A 156 -1.44 12.57 13.75
C LYS A 156 -2.73 13.39 13.90
N ARG A 157 -2.64 14.71 14.13
CA ARG A 157 -3.83 15.58 14.20
C ARG A 157 -4.52 15.67 12.84
N GLU A 158 -3.76 15.97 11.79
CA GLU A 158 -4.29 16.06 10.43
C GLU A 158 -4.93 14.74 9.97
N TYR A 159 -4.39 13.58 10.39
CA TYR A 159 -5.00 12.28 10.13
C TYR A 159 -6.36 12.10 10.83
N TYR A 160 -6.51 12.55 12.07
CA TYR A 160 -7.81 12.49 12.74
C TYR A 160 -8.82 13.46 12.14
N GLU A 161 -8.38 14.65 11.75
CA GLU A 161 -9.22 15.61 11.01
C GLU A 161 -9.70 14.99 9.69
N PHE A 162 -8.78 14.38 8.93
CA PHE A 162 -9.10 13.60 7.73
C PHE A 162 -10.12 12.48 7.99
N LYS A 163 -9.96 11.73 9.08
CA LYS A 163 -10.92 10.66 9.46
C LYS A 163 -12.31 11.22 9.79
N VAL A 164 -12.38 12.36 10.46
CA VAL A 164 -13.64 13.06 10.74
C VAL A 164 -14.29 13.56 9.45
N MET A 165 -13.50 14.14 8.53
CA MET A 165 -14.01 14.63 7.24
C MET A 165 -14.60 13.49 6.41
N ILE A 166 -13.91 12.35 6.27
CA ILE A 166 -14.44 11.18 5.55
C ILE A 166 -15.75 10.68 6.19
N ASN A 167 -15.79 10.56 7.53
CA ASN A 167 -16.98 10.10 8.23
C ASN A 167 -18.15 11.10 8.18
N GLY A 168 -17.86 12.38 7.92
CA GLY A 168 -18.85 13.44 7.78
C GLY A 168 -19.38 13.62 6.36
N LEU A 169 -18.84 12.89 5.37
CA LEU A 169 -19.34 12.94 4.01
C LEU A 169 -20.78 12.43 3.94
N PRO A 170 -21.69 13.11 3.21
CA PRO A 170 -23.06 12.67 3.09
C PRO A 170 -23.11 11.31 2.39
N ASN A 171 -23.90 10.39 2.93
CA ASN A 171 -24.23 9.14 2.24
C ASN A 171 -24.97 9.51 0.95
N SER A 172 -24.32 9.30 -0.19
CA SER A 172 -24.95 9.50 -1.50
C SER A 172 -26.04 8.43 -1.65
N ARG A 173 -27.32 8.85 -1.64
CA ARG A 173 -28.43 8.07 -2.19
C ARG A 173 -28.62 8.42 -3.65
#